data_AF-A0AAJ6Z2K2-F1
#
_entry.id   AF-A0AAJ6Z2K2-F1
#
_cell.length_a   1.000
_cell.length_b   1.000
_cell.length_c   1.000
_cell.angle_alpha   90.00
_cell.angle_beta   90.00
_cell.angle_gamma   90.00
#
_symmetry.space_group_name_H-M   'P 1'
#
loop_
_entity.id
_entity.type
_entity.pdbx_description
1 polymer ?
#
loop_
_entity_poly.entity_id
_entity_poly.type
_entity_poly.pdbx_seq_one_letter_code
_entity_poly.pdbx_strand_id
1 'polypeptide(L)'
;MEYLKDYDNADTISIDTLALEEAVQDEREREILELSTLSKKVCFLHTSILYYRNAKSKLGATCHEAWRTLIKKIGGTPNTWRELGYSLGISQDDLDYIMSTVKEDPADTVLKVFMQNENATLDKILDALVKMKRFDILKSIDDPFSILSQCFYKEDSGYHSGSKTSGTREIISFTKNLPNDLPPALNKSMVIKESKRPDKPTLRPPVKTDDTKIEKDHPILFLTFTEDGWATAVNIKQYVENWTDVPAVSVITLNERRDEVYRNPEKFIREYFEKADYIVPIITTGYLNEIRSHTPRVHNTIDNLDFKYASFIYKLIINHYIHASGCLNIKVRSVLPQNAEVNVLTDIRMYPDLTPWTYEENFDETFKVFLNKEYLTL
;
A
#
# COMPACT_ATOMS: atom_id res chain seq x y z
N MET A 1 -41.55 55.71 11.48
CA MET A 1 -41.12 54.34 11.84
C MET A 1 -40.00 54.02 10.87
N GLU A 2 -38.78 54.22 11.36
CA GLU A 2 -37.51 54.14 10.65
C GLU A 2 -37.20 52.71 10.23
N TYR A 3 -36.62 52.56 9.03
CA TYR A 3 -35.58 51.58 8.76
C TYR A 3 -34.65 52.18 7.70
N LEU A 4 -33.83 53.15 8.12
CA LEU A 4 -32.57 53.45 7.48
C LEU A 4 -31.64 52.28 7.82
N LYS A 5 -31.29 51.46 6.82
CA LYS A 5 -30.18 50.52 6.95
C LYS A 5 -28.90 51.30 6.76
N ASP A 6 -28.10 51.35 7.82
CA ASP A 6 -26.74 51.88 7.87
C ASP A 6 -25.93 51.44 6.65
N TYR A 7 -25.57 52.42 5.82
CA TYR A 7 -24.44 52.37 4.92
C TYR A 7 -23.40 53.36 5.46
N ASP A 8 -22.91 53.10 6.67
CA ASP A 8 -21.76 53.82 7.22
C ASP A 8 -20.60 52.82 7.43
N ASN A 9 -19.46 53.16 6.83
CA ASN A 9 -18.15 52.50 6.84
C ASN A 9 -17.78 51.68 5.60
N ALA A 10 -17.70 52.35 4.45
CA ALA A 10 -16.85 51.93 3.33
C ALA A 10 -15.53 52.73 3.22
N ASP A 11 -15.32 53.76 4.06
CA ASP A 11 -14.22 54.75 3.92
C ASP A 11 -13.16 54.71 5.04
N THR A 12 -12.98 53.58 5.73
CA THR A 12 -11.91 53.42 6.74
C THR A 12 -11.01 52.22 6.46
N ILE A 13 -10.57 52.05 5.23
CA ILE A 13 -9.29 51.37 5.01
C ILE A 13 -8.21 52.41 5.33
N SER A 14 -7.63 52.31 6.52
CA SER A 14 -6.52 53.16 6.95
C SER A 14 -5.39 53.09 5.92
N ILE A 15 -4.70 54.21 5.66
CA ILE A 15 -3.47 54.25 4.87
C ILE A 15 -2.45 53.21 5.39
N ASP A 16 -2.49 52.94 6.69
CA ASP A 16 -1.65 51.95 7.39
C ASP A 16 -2.02 50.50 7.01
N THR A 17 -3.31 50.21 6.79
CA THR A 17 -3.76 48.89 6.30
C THR A 17 -3.43 48.67 4.82
N LEU A 18 -3.52 49.71 3.99
CA LEU A 18 -3.10 49.62 2.58
C LEU A 18 -1.59 49.46 2.44
N ALA A 19 -0.80 50.20 3.22
CA ALA A 19 0.65 50.07 3.25
C ALA A 19 1.10 48.69 3.77
N LEU A 20 0.37 48.12 4.73
CA LEU A 20 0.62 46.76 5.22
C LEU A 20 0.27 45.70 4.16
N GLU A 21 -0.84 45.84 3.46
CA GLU A 21 -1.21 44.96 2.36
C GLU A 21 -0.20 45.02 1.21
N GLU A 22 0.26 46.22 0.84
CA GLU A 22 1.31 46.43 -0.16
C GLU A 22 2.64 45.79 0.29
N ALA A 23 3.04 45.98 1.54
CA ALA A 23 4.25 45.35 2.08
C ALA A 23 4.18 43.81 2.10
N VAL A 24 3.03 43.23 2.45
CA VAL A 24 2.80 41.78 2.42
C VAL A 24 2.82 41.25 0.98
N GLN A 25 2.25 42.00 0.04
CA GLN A 25 2.26 41.64 -1.38
C GLN A 25 3.70 41.68 -1.94
N ASP A 26 4.48 42.72 -1.64
CA ASP A 26 5.89 42.85 -2.03
C ASP A 26 6.79 41.76 -1.41
N GLU A 27 6.53 41.36 -0.15
CA GLU A 27 7.23 40.24 0.48
C GLU A 27 6.91 38.92 -0.24
N ARG A 28 5.64 38.69 -0.56
CA ARG A 28 5.20 37.48 -1.27
C ARG A 28 5.76 37.40 -2.70
N GLU A 29 5.83 38.51 -3.41
CA GLU A 29 6.41 38.57 -4.76
C GLU A 29 7.91 38.28 -4.73
N ARG A 30 8.63 38.76 -3.70
CA ARG A 30 10.03 38.39 -3.47
C ARG A 30 10.19 36.90 -3.18
N GLU A 31 9.39 36.32 -2.29
CA GLU A 31 9.44 34.89 -1.99
C GLU A 31 9.17 34.04 -3.26
N ILE A 32 8.20 34.44 -4.11
CA ILE A 32 7.93 33.76 -5.39
C ILE A 32 9.13 33.87 -6.35
N LEU A 33 9.78 35.03 -6.42
CA LEU A 33 10.96 35.24 -7.27
C LEU A 33 12.14 34.36 -6.81
N GLU A 34 12.38 34.28 -5.51
CA GLU A 34 13.42 33.43 -4.90
C GLU A 34 13.17 31.95 -5.22
N LEU A 35 11.93 31.48 -5.05
CA LEU A 35 11.54 30.12 -5.41
C LEU A 35 11.70 29.82 -6.89
N SER A 36 11.37 30.78 -7.78
CA SER A 36 11.59 30.62 -9.22
C SER A 36 13.08 30.50 -9.56
N THR A 37 13.93 31.18 -8.80
CA THR A 37 15.39 31.13 -8.95
C THR A 37 15.93 29.80 -8.44
N LEU A 38 15.44 29.31 -7.31
CA LEU A 38 15.78 27.99 -6.79
C LEU A 38 15.35 26.88 -7.76
N SER A 39 14.12 26.95 -8.29
CA SER A 39 13.60 25.99 -9.27
C SER A 39 14.51 25.89 -10.50
N LYS A 40 14.92 27.03 -11.06
CA LYS A 40 15.93 27.07 -12.15
C LYS A 40 17.28 26.49 -11.74
N LYS A 41 17.66 26.60 -10.45
CA LYS A 41 18.92 26.05 -9.96
C LYS A 41 18.88 24.52 -9.85
N VAL A 42 17.73 23.93 -9.60
CA VAL A 42 17.61 22.49 -9.31
C VAL A 42 16.94 21.69 -10.43
N CYS A 43 16.52 22.33 -11.52
CA CYS A 43 15.76 21.69 -12.61
C CYS A 43 16.53 20.65 -13.45
N PHE A 44 17.84 20.53 -13.24
CA PHE A 44 18.68 19.48 -13.84
C PHE A 44 19.31 18.57 -12.78
N LEU A 45 18.88 18.69 -11.52
CA LEU A 45 19.27 17.76 -10.46
C LEU A 45 18.18 16.71 -10.30
N HIS A 46 18.52 15.46 -10.59
CA HIS A 46 17.62 14.34 -10.41
C HIS A 46 17.38 14.05 -8.92
N THR A 47 16.17 13.63 -8.54
CA THR A 47 15.77 13.32 -7.17
C THR A 47 16.67 12.26 -6.52
N SER A 48 17.27 11.35 -7.29
CA SER A 48 18.26 10.38 -6.79
C SER A 48 19.44 11.02 -6.05
N ILE A 49 19.78 12.29 -6.34
CA ILE A 49 20.87 13.00 -5.68
C ILE A 49 20.64 13.11 -4.17
N LEU A 50 19.37 13.22 -3.74
CA LEU A 50 18.99 13.24 -2.32
C LEU A 50 19.39 11.96 -1.59
N TYR A 51 19.58 10.85 -2.30
CA TYR A 51 19.92 9.55 -1.73
C TYR A 51 21.42 9.23 -1.82
N TYR A 52 22.24 10.12 -2.34
CA TYR A 52 23.68 9.95 -2.29
C TYR A 52 24.18 9.96 -0.84
N ARG A 53 24.91 8.92 -0.44
CA ARG A 53 25.46 8.75 0.91
C ARG A 53 26.97 8.61 0.83
N ASN A 54 27.69 9.62 1.31
CA ASN A 54 29.13 9.55 1.52
C ASN A 54 29.51 10.43 2.71
N ALA A 55 29.65 9.79 3.88
CA ALA A 55 29.91 10.44 5.16
C ALA A 55 31.24 11.23 5.22
N LYS A 56 32.18 10.97 4.30
CA LYS A 56 33.49 11.63 4.26
C LYS A 56 33.51 12.84 3.31
N SER A 57 32.43 13.09 2.58
CA SER A 57 32.38 14.17 1.57
C SER A 57 31.38 15.25 1.96
N LYS A 58 31.74 16.52 1.72
CA LYS A 58 30.83 17.66 1.87
C LYS A 58 29.54 17.45 1.06
N LEU A 59 29.67 16.97 -0.19
CA LEU A 59 28.54 16.65 -1.06
C LEU A 59 27.57 15.64 -0.43
N GLY A 60 28.09 14.53 0.11
CA GLY A 60 27.26 13.50 0.75
C GLY A 60 26.54 14.01 2.00
N ALA A 61 27.17 14.88 2.79
CA ALA A 61 26.53 15.53 3.93
C ALA A 61 25.39 16.46 3.49
N THR A 62 25.63 17.30 2.47
CA THR A 62 24.62 18.21 1.91
C THR A 62 23.44 17.46 1.29
N CYS A 63 23.69 16.38 0.53
CA CYS A 63 22.64 15.51 0.00
C CYS A 63 21.77 14.91 1.11
N HIS A 64 22.39 14.42 2.19
CA HIS A 64 21.68 13.83 3.31
C HIS A 64 20.85 14.86 4.09
N GLU A 65 21.39 16.07 4.30
CA GLU A 65 20.68 17.16 4.96
C GLU A 65 19.46 17.61 4.15
N ALA A 66 19.61 17.80 2.84
CA ALA A 66 18.51 18.15 1.95
C ALA A 66 17.39 17.09 1.98
N TRP A 67 17.76 15.80 1.90
CA TRP A 67 16.81 14.69 2.05
C TRP A 67 16.12 14.69 3.41
N ARG A 68 16.89 14.79 4.50
CA ARG A 68 16.37 14.71 5.87
C ARG A 68 15.38 15.83 6.15
N THR A 69 15.70 17.05 5.72
CA THR A 69 14.82 18.22 5.91
C THR A 69 13.52 18.06 5.12
N LEU A 70 13.62 17.62 3.87
CA LEU A 70 12.46 17.39 3.00
C LEU A 70 11.52 16.32 3.58
N ILE A 71 12.04 15.14 3.90
CA ILE A 71 11.26 14.02 4.46
C ILE A 71 10.60 14.42 5.78
N LYS A 72 11.37 15.01 6.71
CA LYS A 72 10.83 15.42 8.02
C LYS A 72 9.66 16.39 7.90
N LYS A 73 9.71 17.31 6.93
CA LYS A 73 8.66 18.32 6.73
C LYS A 73 7.42 17.75 6.07
N ILE A 74 7.60 16.88 5.07
CA ILE A 74 6.50 16.20 4.39
C ILE A 74 5.82 15.17 5.31
N GLY A 75 6.59 14.34 6.01
CA GLY A 75 6.07 13.32 6.92
C GLY A 75 5.53 13.89 8.24
N GLY A 76 6.00 15.07 8.67
CA GLY A 76 5.58 15.72 9.91
C GLY A 76 4.17 16.34 9.86
N THR A 77 3.56 16.46 8.69
CA THR A 77 2.19 16.96 8.54
C THR A 77 1.27 15.83 8.04
N PRO A 78 0.09 15.62 8.63
CA PRO A 78 -0.83 14.55 8.20
C PRO A 78 -1.14 14.64 6.71
N ASN A 79 -1.18 13.50 6.02
CA ASN A 79 -1.56 13.32 4.61
C ASN A 79 -0.75 14.11 3.55
N THR A 80 0.24 14.90 3.94
CA THR A 80 0.99 15.76 3.01
C THR A 80 1.81 14.95 2.01
N TRP A 81 2.34 13.80 2.43
CA TRP A 81 3.05 12.87 1.54
C TRP A 81 2.16 12.34 0.41
N ARG A 82 0.86 12.14 0.68
CA ARG A 82 -0.11 11.59 -0.29
C ARG A 82 -0.50 12.65 -1.32
N GLU A 83 -0.78 13.86 -0.85
CA GLU A 83 -1.05 15.02 -1.72
C GLU A 83 0.14 15.36 -2.62
N LEU A 84 1.36 15.24 -2.07
CA LEU A 84 2.59 15.41 -2.84
C LEU A 84 2.73 14.32 -3.90
N GLY A 85 2.55 13.05 -3.53
CA GLY A 85 2.62 11.94 -4.46
C GLY A 85 1.62 12.06 -5.61
N TYR A 86 0.39 12.48 -5.32
CA TYR A 86 -0.63 12.77 -6.33
C TYR A 86 -0.19 13.92 -7.25
N SER A 87 0.34 15.01 -6.68
CA SER A 87 0.83 16.17 -7.43
C SER A 87 2.06 15.85 -8.32
N LEU A 88 2.85 14.84 -7.94
CA LEU A 88 3.97 14.30 -8.71
C LEU A 88 3.55 13.28 -9.78
N GLY A 89 2.25 12.98 -9.90
CA GLY A 89 1.70 12.07 -10.90
C GLY A 89 1.88 10.59 -10.55
N ILE A 90 2.03 10.26 -9.26
CA ILE A 90 1.97 8.87 -8.79
C ILE A 90 0.51 8.42 -8.84
N SER A 91 0.27 7.16 -9.24
CA SER A 91 -1.09 6.64 -9.38
C SER A 91 -1.79 6.53 -8.02
N GLN A 92 -3.12 6.66 -8.01
CA GLN A 92 -3.91 6.50 -6.79
C GLN A 92 -3.70 5.11 -6.17
N ASP A 93 -3.61 4.06 -7.00
CA ASP A 93 -3.36 2.68 -6.57
C ASP A 93 -2.00 2.54 -5.88
N ASP A 94 -0.93 3.16 -6.42
CA ASP A 94 0.40 3.16 -5.79
C ASP A 94 0.38 3.90 -4.44
N LEU A 95 -0.36 5.01 -4.34
CA LEU A 95 -0.49 5.78 -3.09
C LEU A 95 -1.29 5.00 -2.04
N ASP A 96 -2.33 4.30 -2.45
CA ASP A 96 -3.14 3.47 -1.56
C ASP A 96 -2.34 2.25 -1.08
N TYR A 97 -1.53 1.65 -1.95
CA TYR A 97 -0.56 0.62 -1.58
C TYR A 97 0.47 1.14 -0.56
N ILE A 98 1.02 2.34 -0.77
CA ILE A 98 1.93 2.97 0.19
C ILE A 98 1.23 3.14 1.55
N MET A 99 -0.02 3.61 1.55
CA MET A 99 -0.81 3.80 2.77
C MET A 99 -1.07 2.51 3.53
N SER A 100 -1.36 1.41 2.83
CA SER A 100 -1.75 0.14 3.44
C SER A 100 -0.58 -0.75 3.85
N THR A 101 0.57 -0.63 3.17
CA THR A 101 1.59 -1.69 3.18
C THR A 101 2.96 -1.20 3.65
N VAL A 102 3.28 0.09 3.49
CA VAL A 102 4.60 0.61 3.85
C VAL A 102 4.67 0.83 5.36
N LYS A 103 5.61 0.12 6.00
CA LYS A 103 5.94 0.29 7.43
C LYS A 103 6.96 1.42 7.68
N GLU A 104 7.67 1.82 6.63
CA GLU A 104 8.66 2.90 6.66
C GLU A 104 7.99 4.27 6.50
N ASP A 105 8.78 5.34 6.46
CA ASP A 105 8.26 6.69 6.23
C ASP A 105 7.59 6.77 4.83
N PRO A 106 6.26 7.01 4.76
CA PRO A 106 5.54 7.03 3.48
C PRO A 106 6.00 8.19 2.58
N ALA A 107 6.52 9.28 3.15
CA ALA A 107 7.11 10.37 2.38
C ALA A 107 8.39 9.93 1.64
N ASP A 108 9.23 9.13 2.30
CA ASP A 108 10.44 8.58 1.68
C ASP A 108 10.10 7.61 0.55
N THR A 109 9.06 6.79 0.76
CA THR A 109 8.61 5.86 -0.27
C THR A 109 8.03 6.57 -1.48
N VAL A 110 7.24 7.64 -1.29
CA VAL A 110 6.73 8.46 -2.39
C VAL A 110 7.87 9.06 -3.22
N LEU A 111 8.91 9.60 -2.59
CA LEU A 111 10.07 10.14 -3.32
C LEU A 111 10.87 9.05 -4.04
N LYS A 112 11.03 7.87 -3.43
CA LYS A 112 11.62 6.69 -4.09
C LYS A 112 10.82 6.27 -5.32
N VAL A 113 9.48 6.28 -5.25
CA VAL A 113 8.62 5.97 -6.40
C VAL A 113 8.77 7.01 -7.50
N PHE A 114 8.76 8.29 -7.14
CA PHE A 114 8.94 9.40 -8.07
C PHE A 114 10.30 9.33 -8.80
N MET A 115 11.39 9.07 -8.06
CA MET A 115 12.76 9.04 -8.63
C MET A 115 13.03 7.91 -9.62
N GLN A 116 12.10 6.97 -9.82
CA GLN A 116 12.24 5.95 -10.87
C GLN A 116 12.02 6.54 -12.27
N ASN A 117 11.40 7.71 -12.38
CA ASN A 117 11.25 8.40 -13.66
C ASN A 117 12.55 9.13 -14.01
N GLU A 118 13.08 8.95 -15.22
CA GLU A 118 14.32 9.60 -15.68
C GLU A 118 14.26 11.14 -15.63
N ASN A 119 13.05 11.69 -15.71
CA ASN A 119 12.79 13.12 -15.62
C ASN A 119 12.38 13.55 -14.20
N ALA A 120 12.62 12.75 -13.15
CA ALA A 120 12.30 13.10 -11.78
C ALA A 120 13.34 14.09 -11.23
N THR A 121 13.12 15.36 -11.49
CA THR A 121 14.01 16.46 -11.09
C THR A 121 13.47 17.17 -9.84
N LEU A 122 14.37 17.83 -9.10
CA LEU A 122 14.01 18.50 -7.85
C LEU A 122 13.08 19.70 -8.02
N ASP A 123 13.12 20.38 -9.17
CA ASP A 123 12.19 21.48 -9.52
C ASP A 123 10.74 21.01 -9.54
N LYS A 124 10.47 19.79 -10.02
CA LYS A 124 9.12 19.22 -10.04
C LYS A 124 8.55 19.00 -8.64
N ILE A 125 9.42 18.74 -7.66
CA ILE A 125 9.03 18.67 -6.24
C ILE A 125 8.69 20.07 -5.75
N LEU A 126 9.47 21.09 -6.10
CA LEU A 126 9.17 22.49 -5.76
C LEU A 126 7.84 22.93 -6.40
N ASP A 127 7.63 22.66 -7.68
CA ASP A 127 6.39 22.98 -8.40
C ASP A 127 5.17 22.29 -7.78
N ALA A 128 5.32 21.03 -7.35
CA ALA A 128 4.27 20.31 -6.63
C ALA A 128 3.95 20.98 -5.29
N LEU A 129 4.96 21.35 -4.50
CA LEU A 129 4.76 22.06 -3.23
C LEU A 129 4.14 23.45 -3.40
N VAL A 130 4.48 24.17 -4.48
CA VAL A 130 3.85 25.44 -4.86
C VAL A 130 2.37 25.23 -5.19
N LYS A 131 2.04 24.21 -5.99
CA LYS A 131 0.64 23.84 -6.30
C LYS A 131 -0.16 23.48 -5.05
N MET A 132 0.47 22.78 -4.11
CA MET A 132 -0.12 22.44 -2.80
C MET A 132 -0.20 23.63 -1.84
N LYS A 133 0.35 24.81 -2.20
CA LYS A 133 0.44 26.01 -1.35
C LYS A 133 1.17 25.76 -0.02
N ARG A 134 2.12 24.82 0.01
CA ARG A 134 2.92 24.47 1.20
C ARG A 134 4.20 25.29 1.29
N PHE A 135 4.03 26.60 1.45
CA PHE A 135 5.12 27.57 1.55
C PHE A 135 6.00 27.37 2.80
N ASP A 136 5.43 26.79 3.86
CA ASP A 136 6.15 26.39 5.07
C ASP A 136 7.25 25.35 4.79
N ILE A 137 6.96 24.39 3.89
CA ILE A 137 7.92 23.38 3.45
C ILE A 137 8.95 24.01 2.52
N LEU A 138 8.49 24.80 1.54
CA LEU A 138 9.35 25.50 0.59
C LEU A 138 10.41 26.36 1.29
N LYS A 139 9.99 27.16 2.28
CA LYS A 139 10.90 27.98 3.12
C LYS A 139 11.90 27.13 3.90
N SER A 140 11.49 25.93 4.33
CA SER A 140 12.37 25.02 5.07
C SER A 140 13.41 24.32 4.19
N ILE A 141 13.16 24.16 2.88
CA ILE A 141 14.04 23.44 1.96
C ILE A 141 14.87 24.36 1.06
N ASP A 142 14.58 25.67 1.03
CA ASP A 142 15.28 26.65 0.21
C ASP A 142 16.80 26.65 0.46
N ASP A 143 17.21 26.80 1.72
CA ASP A 143 18.63 26.76 2.11
C ASP A 143 19.30 25.41 1.76
N PRO A 144 18.76 24.24 2.20
CA PRO A 144 19.35 22.95 1.83
C PRO A 144 19.47 22.73 0.33
N PHE A 145 18.46 23.11 -0.46
CA PHE A 145 18.47 22.92 -1.91
C PHE A 145 19.41 23.92 -2.60
N SER A 146 19.50 25.15 -2.10
CA SER A 146 20.47 26.15 -2.57
C SER A 146 21.91 25.65 -2.36
N ILE A 147 22.25 25.19 -1.16
CA ILE A 147 23.59 24.65 -0.85
C ILE A 147 23.87 23.38 -1.66
N LEU A 148 22.88 22.50 -1.80
CA LEU A 148 22.98 21.31 -2.66
C LEU A 148 23.32 21.70 -4.09
N SER A 149 22.59 22.66 -4.64
CA SER A 149 22.78 23.10 -6.02
C SER A 149 24.19 23.62 -6.27
N GLN A 150 24.76 24.40 -5.35
CA GLN A 150 26.12 24.92 -5.43
C GLN A 150 27.18 23.81 -5.51
N CYS A 151 26.93 22.62 -4.96
CA CYS A 151 27.86 21.50 -5.06
C CYS A 151 27.97 20.95 -6.50
N PHE A 152 26.97 21.20 -7.34
CA PHE A 152 26.92 20.80 -8.74
C PHE A 152 27.17 21.96 -9.71
N TYR A 153 26.99 23.20 -9.26
CA TYR A 153 27.45 24.40 -9.95
C TYR A 153 28.88 24.73 -9.56
N LYS A 154 29.84 24.02 -10.13
CA LYS A 154 31.19 24.57 -10.27
C LYS A 154 31.28 25.25 -11.63
N GLU A 155 31.49 26.56 -11.63
CA GLU A 155 32.21 27.20 -12.73
C GLU A 155 33.57 26.48 -12.85
N ASP A 156 33.92 26.11 -14.08
CA ASP A 156 35.23 25.69 -14.56
C ASP A 156 36.27 25.28 -13.50
N SER A 157 36.35 23.98 -13.20
CA SER A 157 37.66 23.37 -12.93
C SER A 157 37.82 22.19 -13.89
N GLY A 158 38.30 22.57 -15.08
CA GLY A 158 38.54 21.79 -16.29
C GLY A 158 38.61 20.27 -16.15
N TYR A 159 37.63 19.60 -16.75
CA TYR A 159 37.79 18.36 -17.52
C TYR A 159 36.49 18.16 -18.30
N HIS A 160 36.29 18.97 -19.34
CA HIS A 160 35.25 18.71 -20.33
C HIS A 160 35.70 17.57 -21.24
N SER A 161 35.23 16.35 -20.94
CA SER A 161 35.03 15.34 -21.97
C SER A 161 33.94 15.87 -22.91
N GLY A 162 34.32 16.15 -24.15
CA GLY A 162 33.56 16.97 -25.07
C GLY A 162 32.18 16.44 -25.44
N SER A 163 31.19 17.32 -25.39
CA SER A 163 30.19 17.45 -26.43
C SER A 163 29.82 18.92 -26.57
N LYS A 164 30.16 19.51 -27.71
CA LYS A 164 29.64 20.81 -28.13
C LYS A 164 28.30 20.57 -28.80
N THR A 165 27.19 20.86 -28.13
CA THR A 165 25.94 21.25 -28.79
C THR A 165 25.06 22.06 -27.83
N SER A 166 24.63 23.21 -28.35
CA SER A 166 23.59 24.10 -27.88
C SER A 166 22.55 23.53 -26.89
N GLY A 167 22.37 24.22 -25.75
CA GLY A 167 21.05 24.50 -25.18
C GLY A 167 20.48 23.65 -24.05
N THR A 168 20.90 22.39 -23.86
CA THR A 168 20.28 21.53 -22.83
C THR A 168 21.33 20.94 -21.88
N ARG A 169 21.39 21.45 -20.65
CA ARG A 169 22.16 20.80 -19.57
C ARG A 169 21.57 19.40 -19.35
N GLU A 170 22.43 18.38 -19.39
CA GLU A 170 22.02 17.01 -19.06
C GLU A 170 21.62 16.90 -17.59
N ILE A 171 20.60 16.07 -17.30
CA ILE A 171 20.14 15.81 -15.94
C ILE A 171 21.22 15.04 -15.18
N ILE A 172 21.72 15.62 -14.09
CA ILE A 172 22.69 15.00 -13.19
C ILE A 172 21.96 13.98 -12.33
N SER A 173 22.36 12.71 -12.40
CA SER A 173 21.73 11.62 -11.65
C SER A 173 22.75 10.64 -11.06
N PHE A 174 22.37 9.98 -9.96
CA PHE A 174 23.15 8.93 -9.28
C PHE A 174 22.40 7.59 -9.24
N THR A 175 21.45 7.39 -10.17
CA THR A 175 20.55 6.24 -10.22
C THR A 175 21.25 4.89 -10.35
N LYS A 176 22.45 4.84 -10.95
CA LYS A 176 23.18 3.58 -11.22
C LYS A 176 23.70 2.84 -9.97
N ASN A 177 23.82 3.53 -8.83
CA ASN A 177 24.44 2.97 -7.62
C ASN A 177 23.49 2.92 -6.42
N LEU A 178 22.18 3.17 -6.62
CA LEU A 178 21.23 3.16 -5.52
C LEU A 178 20.61 1.76 -5.35
N PRO A 179 20.67 1.16 -4.15
CA PRO A 179 19.93 -0.08 -3.89
C PRO A 179 18.43 0.17 -4.05
N ASN A 180 17.77 -0.72 -4.78
CA ASN A 180 16.35 -0.60 -5.05
C ASN A 180 15.56 -1.29 -3.92
N ASP A 181 15.31 -0.52 -2.87
CA ASP A 181 14.63 -0.98 -1.66
C ASP A 181 13.09 -0.83 -1.77
N LEU A 182 12.58 -0.51 -2.97
CA LEU A 182 11.14 -0.41 -3.19
C LEU A 182 10.49 -1.81 -3.25
N PRO A 183 9.28 -1.96 -2.69
CA PRO A 183 8.47 -3.15 -2.92
C PRO A 183 8.33 -3.47 -4.41
N PRO A 184 8.35 -4.74 -4.83
CA PRO A 184 8.25 -5.13 -6.24
C PRO A 184 7.06 -4.51 -6.98
N ALA A 185 5.93 -4.34 -6.29
CA ALA A 185 4.72 -3.71 -6.83
C ALA A 185 4.94 -2.25 -7.28
N LEU A 186 5.84 -1.53 -6.61
CA LEU A 186 6.13 -0.12 -6.90
C LEU A 186 7.33 0.04 -7.86
N ASN A 187 7.97 -1.06 -8.27
CA ASN A 187 9.20 -1.04 -9.03
C ASN A 187 8.94 -1.07 -10.54
N LYS A 188 9.06 0.09 -11.18
CA LYS A 188 8.86 0.28 -12.63
C LYS A 188 9.97 -0.33 -13.48
N SER A 189 11.14 -0.63 -12.88
CA SER A 189 12.28 -1.23 -13.60
C SER A 189 12.24 -2.77 -13.68
N MET A 190 11.36 -3.42 -12.91
CA MET A 190 11.13 -4.88 -12.99
C MET A 190 10.22 -5.31 -14.15
N VAL A 191 9.92 -4.41 -15.09
CA VAL A 191 9.34 -4.79 -16.38
C VAL A 191 10.41 -5.53 -17.17
N ILE A 192 10.35 -6.85 -17.07
CA ILE A 192 11.08 -7.86 -17.85
C ILE A 192 11.26 -7.37 -19.29
N LYS A 193 12.54 -7.29 -19.73
CA LYS A 193 12.93 -7.18 -21.14
C LYS A 193 12.01 -8.08 -21.97
N GLU A 194 11.36 -7.50 -22.98
CA GLU A 194 10.44 -8.19 -23.89
C GLU A 194 11.12 -9.35 -24.64
N SER A 195 11.29 -10.49 -23.98
CA SER A 195 11.46 -11.78 -24.63
C SER A 195 10.06 -12.31 -24.90
N LYS A 196 9.54 -12.00 -26.10
CA LYS A 196 8.25 -12.47 -26.65
C LYS A 196 7.07 -12.26 -25.70
N ARG A 197 6.40 -11.12 -25.85
CA ARG A 197 5.02 -10.93 -25.38
C ARG A 197 4.20 -12.17 -25.75
N PRO A 198 3.56 -12.86 -24.80
CA PRO A 198 2.33 -13.56 -25.12
C PRO A 198 1.37 -12.51 -25.70
N ASP A 199 0.67 -12.83 -26.78
CA ASP A 199 -0.23 -11.91 -27.44
C ASP A 199 -1.13 -11.18 -26.44
N LYS A 200 -1.32 -9.87 -26.69
CA LYS A 200 -2.26 -9.03 -25.91
C LYS A 200 -3.57 -9.82 -25.72
N PRO A 201 -4.12 -9.91 -24.49
CA PRO A 201 -5.51 -10.28 -24.36
C PRO A 201 -6.31 -9.19 -25.08
N THR A 202 -6.78 -9.53 -26.27
CA THR A 202 -7.89 -8.83 -26.89
C THR A 202 -9.02 -8.86 -25.88
N LEU A 203 -9.73 -7.74 -25.70
CA LEU A 203 -11.03 -7.70 -25.06
C LEU A 203 -11.93 -8.68 -25.83
N ARG A 204 -11.86 -9.95 -25.46
CA ARG A 204 -12.88 -10.90 -25.80
C ARG A 204 -14.10 -10.44 -24.99
N PRO A 205 -15.30 -10.37 -25.58
CA PRO A 205 -16.50 -10.38 -24.77
C PRO A 205 -16.35 -11.52 -23.76
N PRO A 206 -16.83 -11.36 -22.51
CA PRO A 206 -16.60 -12.33 -21.45
C PRO A 206 -16.81 -13.68 -22.07
N VAL A 207 -15.72 -14.47 -22.11
CA VAL A 207 -15.82 -15.87 -22.50
C VAL A 207 -16.91 -16.36 -21.56
N LYS A 208 -18.08 -16.67 -22.12
CA LYS A 208 -19.00 -17.58 -21.47
C LYS A 208 -18.08 -18.71 -21.10
N THR A 209 -17.74 -18.81 -19.83
CA THR A 209 -17.03 -19.95 -19.30
C THR A 209 -17.94 -21.08 -19.71
N ASP A 210 -17.59 -21.75 -20.81
CA ASP A 210 -17.90 -23.15 -20.91
C ASP A 210 -17.43 -23.70 -19.58
N ASP A 211 -18.39 -24.28 -18.87
CA ASP A 211 -18.21 -25.07 -17.68
C ASP A 211 -17.28 -26.25 -18.01
N THR A 212 -16.02 -26.00 -18.37
CA THR A 212 -14.96 -26.98 -18.20
C THR A 212 -14.67 -27.00 -16.72
N LYS A 213 -15.57 -27.70 -16.02
CA LYS A 213 -15.32 -28.38 -14.76
C LYS A 213 -13.91 -28.97 -14.88
N ILE A 214 -12.94 -28.31 -14.25
CA ILE A 214 -11.76 -29.05 -13.79
C ILE A 214 -12.37 -30.16 -12.95
N GLU A 215 -12.23 -31.42 -13.39
CA GLU A 215 -12.63 -32.59 -12.61
C GLU A 215 -11.88 -32.55 -11.29
N LYS A 216 -12.44 -31.84 -10.31
CA LYS A 216 -12.12 -32.03 -8.91
C LYS A 216 -12.94 -33.24 -8.50
N ASP A 217 -12.27 -34.36 -8.24
CA ASP A 217 -12.88 -35.60 -7.76
C ASP A 217 -13.71 -35.39 -6.48
N HIS A 218 -13.37 -34.35 -5.69
CA HIS A 218 -14.05 -34.03 -4.45
C HIS A 218 -13.89 -32.55 -4.03
N PRO A 219 -14.85 -31.98 -3.28
CA PRO A 219 -14.70 -30.66 -2.67
C PRO A 219 -13.58 -30.59 -1.62
N ILE A 220 -12.97 -29.42 -1.48
CA ILE A 220 -11.89 -29.15 -0.51
C ILE A 220 -12.28 -28.02 0.44
N LEU A 221 -12.24 -28.30 1.75
CA LEU A 221 -12.38 -27.33 2.84
C LEU A 221 -11.01 -27.04 3.44
N PHE A 222 -10.60 -25.77 3.43
CA PHE A 222 -9.35 -25.36 4.06
C PHE A 222 -9.65 -24.63 5.37
N LEU A 223 -9.35 -25.28 6.49
CA LEU A 223 -9.60 -24.73 7.82
C LEU A 223 -8.47 -23.75 8.21
N THR A 224 -8.84 -22.67 8.90
CA THR A 224 -7.89 -21.75 9.54
C THR A 224 -8.37 -21.38 10.93
N PHE A 225 -7.51 -21.52 11.94
CA PHE A 225 -7.88 -21.41 13.34
C PHE A 225 -6.65 -21.10 14.22
N THR A 226 -6.90 -20.64 15.44
CA THR A 226 -5.89 -20.45 16.51
C THR A 226 -6.03 -21.54 17.57
N GLU A 227 -5.20 -21.51 18.62
CA GLU A 227 -5.14 -22.54 19.67
C GLU A 227 -6.51 -22.86 20.30
N ASP A 228 -7.28 -21.84 20.61
CA ASP A 228 -8.63 -21.94 21.18
C ASP A 228 -9.69 -22.44 20.18
N GLY A 229 -9.38 -22.57 18.90
CA GLY A 229 -10.23 -23.16 17.86
C GLY A 229 -9.87 -24.60 17.51
N TRP A 230 -8.81 -25.17 18.10
CA TRP A 230 -8.31 -26.50 17.76
C TRP A 230 -9.35 -27.61 17.98
N ALA A 231 -10.09 -27.57 19.09
CA ALA A 231 -11.12 -28.57 19.39
C ALA A 231 -12.22 -28.59 18.32
N THR A 232 -12.71 -27.42 17.92
CA THR A 232 -13.70 -27.27 16.85
C THR A 232 -13.15 -27.74 15.50
N ALA A 233 -11.86 -27.51 15.19
CA ALA A 233 -11.24 -28.01 13.97
C ALA A 233 -11.23 -29.55 13.90
N VAL A 234 -10.91 -30.20 15.03
CA VAL A 234 -10.95 -31.67 15.15
C VAL A 234 -12.38 -32.19 14.99
N ASN A 235 -13.35 -31.55 15.63
CA ASN A 235 -14.76 -31.92 15.54
C ASN A 235 -15.26 -31.82 14.10
N ILE A 236 -15.01 -30.69 13.42
CA ILE A 236 -15.38 -30.49 12.00
C ILE A 236 -14.79 -31.61 11.13
N LYS A 237 -13.53 -31.97 11.34
CA LYS A 237 -12.90 -33.05 10.57
C LYS A 237 -13.62 -34.39 10.80
N GLN A 238 -13.95 -34.73 12.05
CA GLN A 238 -14.71 -35.94 12.37
C GLN A 238 -16.11 -35.91 11.77
N TYR A 239 -16.79 -34.76 11.77
CA TYR A 239 -18.11 -34.63 11.16
C TYR A 239 -18.05 -34.93 9.66
N VAL A 240 -17.10 -34.31 8.96
CA VAL A 240 -16.90 -34.50 7.52
C VAL A 240 -16.51 -35.95 7.18
N GLU A 241 -15.67 -36.60 7.99
CA GLU A 241 -15.31 -38.02 7.83
C GLU A 241 -16.51 -38.96 7.97
N ASN A 242 -17.53 -38.58 8.76
CA ASN A 242 -18.74 -39.35 8.99
C ASN A 242 -19.86 -39.08 7.97
N TRP A 243 -19.68 -38.16 7.02
CA TRP A 243 -20.70 -37.87 6.02
C TRP A 243 -20.80 -38.99 4.97
N THR A 244 -21.97 -39.59 4.86
CA THR A 244 -22.29 -40.62 3.85
C THR A 244 -23.06 -40.08 2.65
N ASP A 245 -23.72 -38.93 2.80
CA ASP A 245 -24.77 -38.46 1.89
C ASP A 245 -24.28 -37.39 0.90
N VAL A 246 -22.99 -37.01 0.98
CA VAL A 246 -22.34 -36.02 0.10
C VAL A 246 -21.06 -36.62 -0.50
N PRO A 247 -20.56 -36.08 -1.63
CA PRO A 247 -19.29 -36.52 -2.20
C PRO A 247 -18.19 -36.47 -1.13
N ALA A 248 -17.22 -37.39 -1.18
CA ALA A 248 -16.07 -37.37 -0.27
C ALA A 248 -15.53 -35.93 -0.20
N VAL A 249 -15.32 -35.36 0.99
CA VAL A 249 -14.82 -33.99 1.15
C VAL A 249 -13.45 -34.05 1.79
N SER A 250 -12.49 -33.31 1.26
CA SER A 250 -11.16 -33.20 1.86
C SER A 250 -11.10 -31.99 2.80
N VAL A 251 -10.82 -32.24 4.08
CA VAL A 251 -10.52 -31.19 5.06
C VAL A 251 -9.01 -31.06 5.17
N ILE A 252 -8.50 -29.83 5.00
CA ILE A 252 -7.07 -29.54 5.02
C ILE A 252 -6.75 -28.59 6.17
N THR A 253 -5.71 -28.95 6.93
CA THR A 253 -5.03 -28.08 7.90
C THR A 253 -3.53 -28.03 7.55
N LEU A 254 -2.84 -26.95 7.95
CA LEU A 254 -1.42 -26.78 7.69
C LEU A 254 -0.56 -27.76 8.48
N ASN A 255 -0.96 -28.07 9.72
CA ASN A 255 -0.20 -28.98 10.56
C ASN A 255 -0.22 -30.43 10.03
N GLU A 256 -1.28 -30.84 9.31
CA GLU A 256 -1.34 -32.16 8.66
C GLU A 256 -0.44 -32.28 7.42
N ARG A 257 -0.02 -31.14 6.85
CA ARG A 257 0.83 -31.05 5.66
C ARG A 257 2.21 -30.48 6.00
N ARG A 258 2.68 -30.73 7.23
CA ARG A 258 3.88 -30.14 7.83
C ARG A 258 5.12 -30.22 6.92
N ASP A 259 5.36 -31.37 6.29
CA ASP A 259 6.54 -31.58 5.41
C ASP A 259 6.50 -30.74 4.12
N GLU A 260 5.30 -30.52 3.58
CA GLU A 260 5.09 -29.70 2.37
C GLU A 260 5.14 -28.20 2.72
N VAL A 261 4.55 -27.83 3.85
CA VAL A 261 4.50 -26.45 4.35
C VAL A 261 5.88 -25.96 4.79
N TYR A 262 6.74 -26.79 5.40
CA TYR A 262 8.08 -26.36 5.83
C TYR A 262 9.00 -25.95 4.68
N ARG A 263 8.83 -26.51 3.48
CA ARG A 263 9.69 -26.19 2.33
C ARG A 263 9.43 -24.80 1.77
N ASN A 264 8.15 -24.44 1.61
CA ASN A 264 7.74 -23.11 1.19
C ASN A 264 6.30 -22.84 1.65
N PRO A 265 6.12 -22.28 2.86
CA PRO A 265 4.80 -22.15 3.48
C PRO A 265 3.90 -21.19 2.70
N GLU A 266 4.44 -20.07 2.21
CA GLU A 266 3.65 -19.08 1.47
C GLU A 266 3.14 -19.63 0.14
N LYS A 267 3.99 -20.35 -0.60
CA LYS A 267 3.59 -20.97 -1.87
C LYS A 267 2.51 -22.03 -1.64
N PHE A 268 2.70 -22.90 -0.66
CA PHE A 268 1.73 -23.93 -0.30
C PHE A 268 0.37 -23.31 0.05
N ILE A 269 0.36 -22.33 0.96
CA ILE A 269 -0.86 -21.68 1.41
C ILE A 269 -1.60 -21.02 0.24
N ARG A 270 -0.89 -20.33 -0.67
CA ARG A 270 -1.52 -19.69 -1.84
C ARG A 270 -2.13 -20.71 -2.80
N GLU A 271 -1.39 -21.77 -3.12
CA GLU A 271 -1.90 -22.83 -4.01
C GLU A 271 -3.13 -23.52 -3.44
N TYR A 272 -3.13 -23.84 -2.15
CA TYR A 272 -4.29 -24.47 -1.51
C TYR A 272 -5.44 -23.49 -1.27
N PHE A 273 -5.14 -22.21 -1.01
CA PHE A 273 -6.16 -21.17 -0.98
C PHE A 273 -6.88 -21.05 -2.32
N GLU A 274 -6.17 -21.18 -3.45
CA GLU A 274 -6.80 -21.21 -4.77
C GLU A 274 -7.59 -22.49 -5.02
N LYS A 275 -7.02 -23.66 -4.69
CA LYS A 275 -7.64 -24.98 -4.89
C LYS A 275 -8.86 -25.25 -4.01
N ALA A 276 -8.88 -24.72 -2.79
CA ALA A 276 -9.99 -24.90 -1.86
C ALA A 276 -11.30 -24.34 -2.46
N ASP A 277 -12.38 -25.06 -2.26
CA ASP A 277 -13.72 -24.60 -2.64
C ASP A 277 -14.22 -23.61 -1.58
N TYR A 278 -14.03 -23.94 -0.30
CA TYR A 278 -14.30 -23.03 0.81
C TYR A 278 -13.10 -22.91 1.76
N ILE A 279 -12.84 -21.67 2.16
CA ILE A 279 -11.98 -21.37 3.31
C ILE A 279 -12.89 -21.28 4.53
N VAL A 280 -12.52 -21.96 5.60
CA VAL A 280 -13.35 -22.11 6.80
C VAL A 280 -12.59 -21.58 8.01
N PRO A 281 -12.70 -20.27 8.29
CA PRO A 281 -12.18 -19.68 9.51
C PRO A 281 -13.00 -20.13 10.72
N ILE A 282 -12.32 -20.62 11.75
CA ILE A 282 -12.93 -20.89 13.06
C ILE A 282 -12.75 -19.64 13.91
N ILE A 283 -13.86 -18.93 14.12
CA ILE A 283 -13.84 -17.61 14.73
C ILE A 283 -13.94 -17.73 16.24
N THR A 284 -12.81 -17.56 16.90
CA THR A 284 -12.66 -17.49 18.35
C THR A 284 -12.12 -16.13 18.77
N THR A 285 -12.10 -15.87 20.09
CA THR A 285 -11.45 -14.67 20.64
C THR A 285 -9.97 -14.63 20.25
N GLY A 286 -9.26 -15.76 20.28
CA GLY A 286 -7.88 -15.90 19.83
C GLY A 286 -7.71 -15.59 18.35
N TYR A 287 -8.60 -16.10 17.49
CA TYR A 287 -8.52 -15.88 16.05
C TYR A 287 -8.67 -14.41 15.71
N LEU A 288 -9.67 -13.73 16.30
CA LEU A 288 -9.89 -12.30 16.10
C LEU A 288 -8.72 -11.45 16.62
N ASN A 289 -8.06 -11.86 17.70
CA ASN A 289 -6.88 -11.18 18.22
C ASN A 289 -5.64 -11.34 17.33
N GLU A 290 -5.48 -12.50 16.69
CA GLU A 290 -4.36 -12.79 15.77
C GLU A 290 -4.47 -12.01 14.45
N ILE A 291 -5.70 -11.76 13.99
CA ILE A 291 -5.95 -11.01 12.76
C ILE A 291 -6.00 -9.48 12.96
N ARG A 292 -6.07 -9.00 14.21
CA ARG A 292 -6.08 -7.56 14.52
C ARG A 292 -4.75 -6.90 14.18
N SER A 293 -4.81 -5.73 13.55
CA SER A 293 -3.66 -5.01 13.00
C SER A 293 -2.65 -4.46 14.05
N HIS A 294 -2.96 -4.55 15.35
CA HIS A 294 -2.23 -3.87 16.43
C HIS A 294 -1.65 -4.80 17.51
N THR A 295 -1.67 -6.12 17.32
CA THR A 295 -1.03 -7.03 18.27
C THR A 295 0.49 -7.00 18.08
N PRO A 296 1.28 -6.64 19.11
CA PRO A 296 2.73 -6.75 19.04
C PRO A 296 3.08 -8.21 18.72
N ARG A 297 3.91 -8.42 17.69
CA ARG A 297 4.40 -9.74 17.28
C ARG A 297 5.23 -10.34 18.41
N VAL A 298 4.56 -10.96 19.39
CA VAL A 298 5.21 -11.94 20.25
C VAL A 298 5.78 -12.97 19.30
N HIS A 299 7.08 -13.25 19.41
CA HIS A 299 7.69 -14.32 18.64
C HIS A 299 7.03 -15.61 19.11
N ASN A 300 6.00 -16.07 18.39
CA ASN A 300 5.34 -17.32 18.68
C ASN A 300 6.36 -18.43 18.45
N THR A 301 6.87 -18.97 19.55
CA THR A 301 7.60 -20.25 19.64
C THR A 301 6.67 -21.45 19.47
N ILE A 302 5.42 -21.22 19.04
CA ILE A 302 4.41 -22.25 18.88
C ILE A 302 4.73 -23.02 17.59
N ASP A 303 5.02 -24.32 17.74
CA ASP A 303 5.36 -25.23 16.64
C ASP A 303 4.18 -25.53 15.69
N ASN A 304 2.96 -25.10 16.04
CA ASN A 304 1.77 -25.32 15.24
C ASN A 304 1.70 -24.33 14.06
N LEU A 305 1.73 -24.88 12.85
CA LEU A 305 1.72 -24.12 11.60
C LEU A 305 0.38 -23.41 11.34
N ASP A 306 -0.74 -24.00 11.78
CA ASP A 306 -2.07 -23.39 11.60
C ASP A 306 -2.16 -22.06 12.34
N PHE A 307 -1.70 -22.02 13.59
CA PHE A 307 -1.76 -20.82 14.42
C PHE A 307 -0.80 -19.76 13.89
N LYS A 308 0.40 -20.18 13.47
CA LYS A 308 1.44 -19.28 12.95
C LYS A 308 1.02 -18.55 11.68
N TYR A 309 0.23 -19.18 10.82
CA TYR A 309 -0.15 -18.63 9.52
C TYR A 309 -1.60 -18.13 9.44
N ALA A 310 -2.38 -18.18 10.53
CA ALA A 310 -3.74 -17.65 10.57
C ALA A 310 -3.83 -16.19 10.07
N SER A 311 -2.94 -15.30 10.55
CA SER A 311 -2.86 -13.90 10.10
C SER A 311 -2.50 -13.77 8.60
N PHE A 312 -1.69 -14.69 8.06
CA PHE A 312 -1.34 -14.70 6.64
C PHE A 312 -2.51 -15.16 5.76
N ILE A 313 -3.20 -16.24 6.16
CA ILE A 313 -4.40 -16.72 5.46
C ILE A 313 -5.48 -15.65 5.47
N TYR A 314 -5.69 -14.97 6.59
CA TYR A 314 -6.66 -13.89 6.69
C TYR A 314 -6.36 -12.72 5.72
N LYS A 315 -5.08 -12.38 5.52
CA LYS A 315 -4.72 -11.38 4.48
C LYS A 315 -5.08 -11.85 3.07
N LEU A 316 -4.99 -13.16 2.79
CA LEU A 316 -5.46 -13.71 1.52
C LEU A 316 -6.98 -13.63 1.39
N ILE A 317 -7.72 -13.86 2.48
CA ILE A 317 -9.18 -13.67 2.54
C ILE A 317 -9.54 -12.23 2.18
N ILE A 318 -8.95 -11.23 2.86
CA ILE A 318 -9.21 -9.81 2.57
C ILE A 318 -8.89 -9.48 1.12
N ASN A 319 -7.72 -9.88 0.63
CA ASN A 319 -7.31 -9.58 -0.73
C ASN A 319 -8.26 -10.22 -1.76
N HIS A 320 -8.70 -11.45 -1.52
CA HIS A 320 -9.68 -12.11 -2.38
C HIS A 320 -11.03 -11.39 -2.34
N TYR A 321 -11.51 -11.06 -1.14
CA TYR A 321 -12.78 -10.36 -0.95
C TYR A 321 -12.80 -8.99 -1.64
N ILE A 322 -11.75 -8.18 -1.46
CA ILE A 322 -11.69 -6.83 -2.03
C ILE A 322 -11.42 -6.86 -3.54
N HIS A 323 -10.41 -7.61 -3.98
CA HIS A 323 -9.89 -7.47 -5.34
C HIS A 323 -10.42 -8.53 -6.33
N ALA A 324 -10.77 -9.73 -5.86
CA ALA A 324 -11.17 -10.81 -6.76
C ALA A 324 -12.70 -10.95 -6.86
N SER A 325 -13.42 -10.79 -5.75
CA SER A 325 -14.87 -10.99 -5.71
C SER A 325 -15.69 -9.70 -5.59
N GLY A 326 -15.05 -8.53 -5.55
CA GLY A 326 -15.73 -7.23 -5.51
C GLY A 326 -16.62 -7.04 -4.27
N CYS A 327 -16.10 -7.42 -3.10
CA CYS A 327 -16.79 -7.42 -1.82
C CYS A 327 -17.96 -8.42 -1.71
N LEU A 328 -17.97 -9.48 -2.52
CA LEU A 328 -18.89 -10.60 -2.38
C LEU A 328 -18.18 -11.78 -1.73
N ASN A 329 -18.72 -12.30 -0.62
CA ASN A 329 -18.10 -13.43 0.04
C ASN A 329 -18.54 -14.77 -0.57
N ILE A 330 -17.89 -15.14 -1.68
CA ILE A 330 -18.17 -16.39 -2.39
C ILE A 330 -17.38 -17.58 -1.83
N LYS A 331 -16.23 -17.33 -1.19
CA LYS A 331 -15.23 -18.36 -0.87
C LYS A 331 -15.07 -18.65 0.61
N VAL A 332 -15.45 -17.73 1.50
CA VAL A 332 -15.25 -17.89 2.94
C VAL A 332 -16.58 -18.25 3.61
N ARG A 333 -16.54 -19.27 4.47
CA ARG A 333 -17.67 -19.71 5.29
C ARG A 333 -17.15 -19.92 6.70
N SER A 334 -17.41 -18.96 7.56
CA SER A 334 -16.87 -18.97 8.92
C SER A 334 -17.67 -19.88 9.85
N VAL A 335 -17.01 -20.44 10.85
CA VAL A 335 -17.64 -21.28 11.89
C VAL A 335 -17.36 -20.68 13.26
N LEU A 336 -18.40 -20.56 14.07
CA LEU A 336 -18.30 -20.19 15.48
C LEU A 336 -18.35 -21.45 16.34
N PRO A 337 -17.43 -21.62 17.31
CA PRO A 337 -17.52 -22.70 18.28
C PRO A 337 -18.85 -22.69 19.04
N GLN A 338 -19.27 -23.85 19.51
CA GLN A 338 -20.51 -24.01 20.28
C GLN A 338 -20.59 -23.09 21.52
N ASN A 339 -19.44 -22.83 22.15
CA ASN A 339 -19.31 -21.96 23.33
C ASN A 339 -18.73 -20.58 22.99
N ALA A 340 -18.97 -20.05 21.79
CA ALA A 340 -18.44 -18.75 21.38
C ALA A 340 -18.87 -17.63 22.36
N GLU A 341 -17.90 -16.86 22.85
CA GLU A 341 -18.17 -15.75 23.76
C GLU A 341 -19.01 -14.66 23.08
N VAL A 342 -19.87 -13.98 23.84
CA VAL A 342 -20.74 -12.90 23.33
C VAL A 342 -19.91 -11.78 22.65
N ASN A 343 -18.68 -11.56 23.13
CA ASN A 343 -17.77 -10.56 22.57
C ASN A 343 -17.36 -10.90 21.13
N VAL A 344 -17.17 -12.19 20.81
CA VAL A 344 -16.82 -12.66 19.46
C VAL A 344 -17.91 -12.28 18.45
N LEU A 345 -19.18 -12.40 18.84
CA LEU A 345 -20.33 -12.03 17.99
C LEU A 345 -20.41 -10.52 17.70
N THR A 346 -19.89 -9.69 18.60
CA THR A 346 -19.85 -8.24 18.38
C THR A 346 -18.66 -7.89 17.49
N ASP A 347 -17.51 -8.49 17.75
CA ASP A 347 -16.26 -8.21 17.05
C ASP A 347 -16.28 -8.74 15.61
N ILE A 348 -16.88 -9.90 15.36
CA ILE A 348 -17.00 -10.47 14.00
C ILE A 348 -17.77 -9.56 13.03
N ARG A 349 -18.69 -8.71 13.54
CA ARG A 349 -19.45 -7.76 12.71
C ARG A 349 -18.57 -6.70 12.07
N MET A 350 -17.37 -6.48 12.59
CA MET A 350 -16.39 -5.56 12.00
C MET A 350 -15.69 -6.15 10.76
N TYR A 351 -15.89 -7.44 10.48
CA TYR A 351 -15.20 -8.21 9.45
C TYR A 351 -16.18 -8.80 8.44
N PRO A 352 -16.65 -8.00 7.44
CA PRO A 352 -17.61 -8.48 6.46
C PRO A 352 -17.08 -9.64 5.60
N ASP A 353 -15.77 -9.70 5.40
CA ASP A 353 -15.06 -10.78 4.70
C ASP A 353 -15.06 -12.13 5.45
N LEU A 354 -15.46 -12.13 6.73
CA LEU A 354 -15.71 -13.33 7.52
C LEU A 354 -17.19 -13.71 7.58
N THR A 355 -18.07 -12.98 6.89
CA THR A 355 -19.51 -13.28 6.82
C THR A 355 -19.90 -13.92 5.48
N PRO A 356 -20.72 -14.99 5.44
CA PRO A 356 -21.55 -15.51 6.52
C PRO A 356 -20.81 -16.46 7.47
N TRP A 357 -21.34 -16.58 8.69
CA TRP A 357 -20.89 -17.51 9.71
C TRP A 357 -22.02 -18.45 10.16
N THR A 358 -21.66 -19.64 10.64
CA THR A 358 -22.58 -20.60 11.26
C THR A 358 -22.03 -21.10 12.59
N TYR A 359 -22.88 -21.57 13.49
CA TYR A 359 -22.42 -22.30 14.68
C TYR A 359 -21.95 -23.71 14.31
N GLU A 360 -20.99 -24.23 15.07
CA GLU A 360 -20.48 -25.60 14.97
C GLU A 360 -21.60 -26.64 14.97
N GLU A 361 -22.64 -26.47 15.79
CA GLU A 361 -23.81 -27.36 15.86
C GLU A 361 -24.54 -27.49 14.51
N ASN A 362 -24.57 -26.42 13.73
CA ASN A 362 -25.26 -26.35 12.45
C ASN A 362 -24.30 -26.57 11.27
N PHE A 363 -23.05 -26.97 11.53
CA PHE A 363 -22.03 -27.12 10.50
C PHE A 363 -22.48 -28.09 9.42
N ASP A 364 -22.96 -29.26 9.80
CA ASP A 364 -23.37 -30.33 8.89
C ASP A 364 -24.45 -29.89 7.91
N GLU A 365 -25.56 -29.36 8.43
CA GLU A 365 -26.69 -28.92 7.60
C GLU A 365 -26.25 -27.83 6.63
N THR A 366 -25.51 -26.84 7.13
CA THR A 366 -25.14 -25.66 6.36
C THR A 366 -24.11 -25.98 5.27
N PHE A 367 -23.05 -26.73 5.60
CA PHE A 367 -21.99 -27.05 4.65
C PHE A 367 -22.40 -28.10 3.64
N LYS A 368 -23.26 -29.07 3.99
CA LYS A 368 -23.85 -29.98 2.99
C LYS A 368 -24.65 -29.22 1.94
N VAL A 369 -25.39 -28.18 2.33
CA VAL A 369 -26.10 -27.30 1.39
C VAL A 369 -25.13 -26.52 0.50
N PHE A 370 -24.06 -25.95 1.07
CA PHE A 370 -23.06 -25.21 0.29
C PHE A 370 -22.30 -26.07 -0.72
N LEU A 371 -22.17 -27.36 -0.45
CA LEU A 371 -21.47 -28.32 -1.29
C LEU A 371 -22.38 -28.98 -2.34
N ASN A 372 -23.70 -28.96 -2.12
CA ASN A 372 -24.69 -29.43 -3.09
C ASN A 372 -24.86 -28.41 -4.22
N LYS A 373 -24.19 -28.69 -5.35
CA LYS A 373 -24.13 -27.84 -6.55
C LYS A 373 -25.48 -27.60 -7.25
N GLU A 374 -26.56 -28.27 -6.86
CA GLU A 374 -27.90 -28.09 -7.45
C GLU A 374 -28.51 -26.71 -7.14
N TYR A 375 -28.04 -26.00 -6.11
CA TYR A 375 -28.58 -24.69 -5.70
C TYR A 375 -27.82 -23.47 -6.24
N LEU A 376 -26.74 -23.65 -7.01
CA LEU A 376 -25.89 -22.56 -7.51
C LEU A 376 -26.25 -22.08 -8.93
N THR A 377 -27.39 -22.55 -9.48
CA THR A 377 -27.93 -22.06 -10.78
C THR A 377 -29.22 -21.29 -10.57
N LEU A 378 -29.11 -20.02 -10.19
CA LEU A 378 -30.17 -19.02 -10.30
C LEU A 378 -29.58 -17.66 -10.66
#